data_AF-A0A7S1EJD6-F1
#
_entry.id   AF-A0A7S1EJD6-F1
#
_cell.length_a   1.000
_cell.length_b   1.000
_cell.length_c   1.000
_cell.angle_alpha   90.00
_cell.angle_beta   90.00
_cell.angle_gamma   90.00
#
_symmetry.space_group_name_H-M   'P 1'
#
loop_
_entity.id
_entity.type
_entity.pdbx_description
1 polymer ?
#
loop_
_entity_poly.entity_id
_entity_poly.type
_entity_poly.pdbx_seq_one_letter_code
_entity_poly.pdbx_strand_id
1 'polypeptide(L)'
;LAQGRVVGFEALMRWRHPTRGLVPPSVFIPLAEDSGLIVAIGAWALQVACRDAARWPGEMRVAVNVSALQFERSPIEVHVLEALERSGLPAERLEVELNE
;
A
#
# COMPACT_ATOMS: atom_id res chain seq x y z
N LEU A 1 18.86 27.18 -0.08
CA LEU A 1 17.71 26.73 -0.90
C LEU A 1 17.69 25.20 -0.82
N ALA A 2 16.72 24.62 -0.13
CA ALA A 2 16.56 23.17 -0.10
C ALA A 2 16.25 22.72 -1.54
N GLN A 3 17.19 22.05 -2.20
CA GLN A 3 16.92 21.45 -3.50
C GLN A 3 15.83 20.38 -3.28
N GLY A 4 14.72 20.47 -4.01
CA GLY A 4 13.55 19.59 -3.90
C GLY A 4 13.87 18.16 -4.33
N ARG A 5 14.65 17.45 -3.51
CA ARG A 5 15.02 16.05 -3.73
C ARG A 5 13.82 15.18 -3.40
N VAL A 6 13.45 14.31 -4.34
CA VAL A 6 12.44 13.28 -4.11
C VAL A 6 12.97 12.32 -3.04
N VAL A 7 12.19 12.13 -1.96
CA VAL A 7 12.55 11.27 -0.82
C VAL A 7 11.69 10.01 -0.72
N GLY A 8 10.57 9.95 -1.46
CA GLY A 8 9.67 8.82 -1.44
C GLY A 8 8.43 9.05 -2.29
N PHE A 9 7.57 8.03 -2.32
CA PHE A 9 6.33 8.03 -3.07
C PHE A 9 5.22 7.36 -2.24
N GLU A 10 3.98 7.74 -2.51
CA GLU A 10 2.80 7.10 -1.95
C GLU A 10 2.21 6.08 -2.94
N ALA A 11 1.90 4.88 -2.47
CA ALA A 11 1.26 3.84 -3.24
C ALA A 11 -0.27 4.03 -3.26
N LEU A 12 -0.78 4.53 -4.38
CA LEU A 12 -2.21 4.78 -4.56
C LEU A 12 -2.88 3.68 -5.40
N MET A 13 -3.92 3.05 -4.84
CA MET A 13 -4.67 2.02 -5.55
C MET A 13 -5.39 2.57 -6.79
N ARG A 14 -5.47 1.74 -7.84
CA ARG A 14 -6.18 2.05 -9.09
C ARG A 14 -6.82 0.78 -9.64
N TRP A 15 -8.12 0.78 -9.84
CA TRP A 15 -8.82 -0.36 -10.44
C TRP A 15 -9.08 -0.10 -11.92
N ARG A 16 -8.44 -0.87 -12.80
CA ARG A 16 -8.75 -0.89 -14.24
C ARG A 16 -9.84 -1.93 -14.51
N HIS A 17 -11.09 -1.49 -14.53
CA HIS A 17 -12.24 -2.34 -14.80
C HIS A 17 -12.40 -2.58 -16.31
N PRO A 18 -12.66 -3.83 -16.75
CA PRO A 18 -12.70 -4.19 -18.18
C PRO A 18 -13.72 -3.38 -18.99
N THR A 19 -14.85 -2.99 -18.39
CA THR A 19 -15.91 -2.23 -19.06
C THR A 19 -16.11 -0.81 -18.54
N ARG A 20 -15.60 -0.47 -17.36
CA ARG A 20 -15.81 0.84 -16.70
C ARG A 20 -14.58 1.74 -16.77
N GLY A 21 -13.47 1.23 -17.32
CA GLY A 21 -12.21 1.97 -17.36
C GLY A 21 -11.59 2.11 -15.97
N LEU A 22 -10.98 3.26 -15.71
CA LEU A 22 -10.32 3.54 -14.43
C LEU A 22 -11.35 3.90 -13.34
N VAL A 23 -11.49 3.04 -12.34
CA VAL A 23 -12.35 3.27 -11.18
C VAL A 23 -11.49 3.80 -10.02
N PRO A 24 -11.82 4.98 -9.44
CA PRO A 24 -11.04 5.58 -8.37
C PRO A 24 -11.26 4.87 -7.02
N PRO A 25 -10.30 4.92 -6.09
CA PRO A 25 -10.41 4.33 -4.74
C PRO A 25 -11.67 4.73 -3.99
N SER A 26 -12.09 5.99 -4.08
CA SER A 26 -13.30 6.49 -3.41
C SER A 26 -14.58 5.73 -3.78
N VAL A 27 -14.59 5.00 -4.89
CA VAL A 27 -15.75 4.21 -5.33
C VAL A 27 -15.67 2.77 -4.85
N PHE A 28 -14.48 2.14 -4.81
CA PHE A 28 -14.37 0.71 -4.54
C PHE A 28 -13.85 0.37 -3.14
N ILE A 29 -13.18 1.29 -2.45
CA ILE A 29 -12.69 1.06 -1.08
C ILE A 29 -13.83 0.82 -0.10
N PRO A 30 -14.91 1.64 -0.07
CA PRO A 30 -16.05 1.37 0.82
C PRO A 30 -16.69 0.00 0.56
N LEU A 31 -16.79 -0.40 -0.71
CA LEU A 31 -17.30 -1.73 -1.07
C LEU A 31 -16.37 -2.86 -0.63
N ALA A 32 -15.06 -2.66 -0.71
CA ALA A 32 -14.08 -3.62 -0.23
C ALA A 32 -14.12 -3.76 1.30
N GLU A 33 -14.38 -2.67 2.01
CA GLU A 33 -14.54 -2.63 3.46
C GLU A 33 -15.79 -3.37 3.93
N ASP A 34 -16.93 -3.07 3.31
CA ASP A 34 -18.22 -3.73 3.59
C ASP A 34 -18.17 -5.23 3.30
N SER A 35 -17.50 -5.63 2.21
CA SER A 35 -17.36 -7.04 1.82
C SER A 35 -16.23 -7.78 2.54
N GLY A 36 -15.38 -7.08 3.30
CA GLY A 36 -14.18 -7.64 3.92
C GLY A 36 -13.02 -7.91 2.95
N LEU A 37 -13.20 -7.67 1.64
CA LEU A 37 -12.13 -7.79 0.64
C LEU A 37 -10.99 -6.80 0.86
N ILE A 38 -11.20 -5.75 1.66
CA ILE A 38 -10.17 -4.75 1.99
C ILE A 38 -8.92 -5.38 2.60
N VAL A 39 -9.05 -6.46 3.36
CA VAL A 39 -7.91 -7.18 3.96
C VAL A 39 -7.02 -7.78 2.88
N ALA A 40 -7.61 -8.52 1.93
CA ALA A 40 -6.87 -9.16 0.85
C ALA A 40 -6.28 -8.13 -0.13
N ILE A 41 -7.03 -7.07 -0.43
CA ILE A 41 -6.58 -5.97 -1.29
C ILE A 41 -5.41 -5.22 -0.65
N GLY A 42 -5.48 -4.92 0.64
CA GLY A 42 -4.41 -4.25 1.38
C GLY A 42 -3.15 -5.09 1.50
N ALA A 43 -3.28 -6.40 1.79
CA ALA A 43 -2.15 -7.32 1.79
C ALA A 43 -1.47 -7.38 0.41
N TRP A 44 -2.25 -7.45 -0.67
CA TRP A 44 -1.72 -7.36 -2.03
C TRP A 44 -1.02 -6.02 -2.31
N ALA A 45 -1.61 -4.90 -1.86
CA ALA A 45 -1.05 -3.57 -2.04
C ALA A 45 0.33 -3.44 -1.37
N LEU A 46 0.47 -3.91 -0.12
CA LEU A 46 1.74 -3.96 0.61
C LEU A 46 2.80 -4.75 -0.19
N GLN A 47 2.46 -5.94 -0.68
CA GLN A 47 3.38 -6.77 -1.44
C GLN A 47 3.85 -6.11 -2.75
N VAL A 48 2.93 -5.43 -3.46
CA VAL A 48 3.27 -4.71 -4.70
C VAL A 48 4.16 -3.51 -4.41
N ALA A 49 3.76 -2.68 -3.44
CA ALA A 49 4.49 -1.48 -3.06
C ALA A 49 5.91 -1.79 -2.59
N CYS A 50 6.06 -2.76 -1.68
CA CYS A 50 7.38 -3.14 -1.17
C CYS A 50 8.28 -3.70 -2.28
N ARG A 51 7.75 -4.55 -3.17
CA ARG A 51 8.50 -5.10 -4.30
C ARG A 51 8.96 -4.02 -5.28
N ASP A 52 8.12 -3.05 -5.57
CA ASP A 52 8.46 -1.97 -6.48
C ASP A 52 9.49 -1.03 -5.82
N ALA A 53 9.32 -0.70 -4.54
CA ALA A 53 10.22 0.14 -3.76
C ALA A 53 11.60 -0.47 -3.53
N ALA A 54 11.71 -1.79 -3.40
CA ALA A 54 12.99 -2.49 -3.24
C ALA A 54 13.93 -2.26 -4.44
N ARG A 55 13.39 -1.88 -5.60
CA ARG A 55 14.15 -1.59 -6.82
C ARG A 55 14.58 -0.13 -6.94
N TRP A 56 14.07 0.75 -6.08
CA TRP A 56 14.43 2.17 -6.10
C TRP A 56 15.81 2.40 -5.49
N PRO A 57 16.62 3.31 -6.06
CA PRO A 57 17.95 3.59 -5.54
C PRO A 57 17.92 4.34 -4.20
N GLY A 58 18.94 4.10 -3.38
CA GLY A 58 19.16 4.80 -2.13
C GLY A 58 18.06 4.56 -1.08
N GLU A 59 17.72 5.60 -0.34
CA GLU A 59 16.84 5.55 0.84
C GLU A 59 15.41 5.99 0.52
N MET A 60 14.98 5.93 -0.74
CA MET A 60 13.62 6.34 -1.10
C MET A 60 12.58 5.45 -0.42
N ARG A 61 11.58 6.09 0.19
CA ARG A 61 10.53 5.41 0.97
C ARG A 61 9.26 5.23 0.16
N VAL A 62 8.47 4.22 0.54
CA VAL A 62 7.12 4.01 0.04
C VAL A 62 6.12 4.09 1.19
N ALA A 63 5.10 4.93 1.03
CA ALA A 63 3.95 4.97 1.93
C ALA A 63 2.82 4.10 1.36
N VAL A 64 2.21 3.26 2.19
CA VAL A 64 1.07 2.40 1.83
C VAL A 64 -0.10 2.69 2.77
N ASN A 65 -1.21 3.09 2.17
CA ASN A 65 -2.45 3.35 2.88
C ASN A 65 -3.13 2.05 3.32
N VAL A 66 -3.57 1.99 4.56
CA VAL A 66 -4.31 0.88 5.14
C VAL A 66 -5.59 1.38 5.81
N SER A 67 -6.68 0.67 5.57
CA SER A 67 -7.99 0.92 6.19
C SER A 67 -7.98 0.57 7.68
N ALA A 68 -8.67 1.36 8.50
CA ALA A 68 -8.91 1.05 9.91
C ALA A 68 -9.56 -0.32 10.10
N LEU A 69 -10.47 -0.73 9.21
CA LEU A 69 -11.10 -2.06 9.29
C LEU A 69 -10.11 -3.19 9.02
N GLN A 70 -9.12 -2.98 8.14
CA GLN A 70 -8.06 -3.98 7.93
C GLN A 70 -7.21 -4.12 9.20
N PHE A 71 -6.91 -3.01 9.87
CA PHE A 71 -6.17 -3.00 11.13
C PHE A 71 -6.93 -3.74 12.24
N GLU A 72 -8.25 -3.57 12.32
CA GLU A 72 -9.09 -4.26 13.32
C GLU A 72 -9.32 -5.75 13.02
N ARG A 73 -9.47 -6.12 11.74
CA ARG A 73 -9.94 -7.44 11.32
C ARG A 73 -8.83 -8.42 10.96
N SER A 74 -7.56 -8.01 10.93
CA SER A 74 -6.46 -8.87 10.47
C SER A 74 -5.15 -8.59 11.21
N PRO A 75 -4.25 -9.58 11.31
CA PRO A 75 -2.89 -9.35 11.81
C PRO A 75 -2.08 -8.62 10.74
N ILE A 76 -2.27 -7.31 10.62
CA ILE A 76 -1.61 -6.46 9.64
C ILE A 76 -0.08 -6.57 9.72
N GLU A 77 0.46 -6.77 10.91
CA GLU A 77 1.88 -6.98 11.17
C GLU A 77 2.42 -8.20 10.42
N VAL A 78 1.63 -9.27 10.27
CA VAL A 78 2.00 -10.45 9.49
C VAL A 78 2.10 -10.09 8.01
N HIS A 79 1.11 -9.37 7.47
CA HIS A 79 1.15 -8.94 6.07
C HIS A 79 2.32 -7.99 5.77
N VAL A 80 2.66 -7.10 6.71
CA VAL A 80 3.82 -6.21 6.61
C VAL A 80 5.12 -7.02 6.59
N LEU A 81 5.29 -7.94 7.54
CA LEU A 81 6.47 -8.81 7.59
C LEU A 81 6.62 -9.63 6.31
N GLU A 82 5.55 -10.28 5.85
CA GLU A 82 5.57 -11.05 4.60
C GLU A 82 5.93 -10.19 3.38
N ALA A 83 5.43 -8.96 3.30
CA ALA A 83 5.74 -8.05 2.20
C ALA A 83 7.21 -7.61 2.21
N LEU A 84 7.76 -7.30 3.39
CA LEU A 84 9.17 -6.93 3.56
C LEU A 84 10.08 -8.12 3.25
N GLU A 85 9.81 -9.30 3.82
CA GLU A 85 10.60 -10.51 3.59
C GLU A 85 10.64 -10.91 2.11
N ARG A 86 9.49 -10.89 1.43
CA ARG A 86 9.41 -11.28 0.02
C ARG A 86 10.02 -10.28 -0.94
N SER A 87 10.06 -9.00 -0.58
CA SER A 87 10.62 -7.93 -1.41
C SER A 87 12.09 -7.67 -1.14
N GLY A 88 12.57 -7.98 0.06
CA GLY A 88 13.88 -7.55 0.56
C GLY A 88 13.96 -6.06 0.86
N LEU A 89 12.82 -5.34 0.94
CA LEU A 89 12.80 -3.92 1.28
C LEU A 89 13.22 -3.74 2.76
N PRO A 90 14.20 -2.88 3.08
CA PRO A 90 14.48 -2.50 4.46
C PRO A 90 13.25 -1.87 5.14
N ALA A 91 12.96 -2.27 6.37
CA ALA A 91 11.73 -1.88 7.07
C ALA A 91 11.60 -0.35 7.21
N GLU A 92 12.71 0.36 7.42
CA GLU A 92 12.76 1.82 7.52
C GLU A 92 12.39 2.57 6.23
N ARG A 93 12.23 1.84 5.11
CA ARG A 93 11.78 2.39 3.82
C ARG A 93 10.29 2.18 3.56
N LEU A 94 9.57 1.46 4.43
CA LEU A 94 8.13 1.29 4.36
C LEU A 94 7.47 2.17 5.42
N GLU A 95 6.54 3.02 4.99
CA GLU A 95 5.63 3.77 5.86
C GLU A 95 4.23 3.19 5.67
N VAL A 96 3.57 2.83 6.77
CA VAL A 96 2.18 2.36 6.76
C VAL A 96 1.32 3.47 7.32
N GLU A 97 0.40 3.97 6.51
CA GLU A 97 -0.46 5.10 6.86
C GLU A 97 -1.87 4.58 7.12
N LEU A 98 -2.43 4.92 8.28
CA LEU A 98 -3.82 4.63 8.61
C LEU A 98 -4.66 5.85 8.25
N ASN A 99 -5.69 5.65 7.44
CA ASN A 99 -6.61 6.72 7.08
C ASN A 99 -7.84 6.71 8.00
N GLU A 100 -8.34 7.90 8.32
CA GLU A 100 -9.54 8.15 9.15
C GLU A 100 -10.83 7.58 8.55
#